data_AF-A0A349FZB1-F1
#
_entry.id   AF-A0A349FZB1-F1
#
_cell.length_a   1.000
_cell.length_b   1.000
_cell.length_c   1.000
_cell.angle_alpha   90.00
_cell.angle_beta   90.00
_cell.angle_gamma   90.00
#
_symmetry.space_group_name_H-M   'P 1'
#
loop_
_entity.id
_entity.type
_entity.pdbx_description
1 polymer ?
#
loop_
_entity_poly.entity_id
_entity_poly.type
_entity_poly.pdbx_seq_one_letter_code
_entity_poly.pdbx_strand_id
1 'polypeptide(L)'
;MKKILTYISIFIVIIIVIFVFISRNKRLNIVIQNPPAREAIAMCYQYSKETSRGFYDQAWLKMSILGDKVTGEYRNLPAEKDSKVGKFAGNVGPMDPKISGRIADVWWDSLAEGMNVREQLNIEFGEGSAVALFGEMIDRGDGVYVYKDVTKLTSGFQMSQTDCSALDDKIIVEKYIRDNVKTIVPEKPVLGGSWYITSVNINPSTKTGKMTYEDGHIQGNKSFSYIRNNNEVKINLMESIPPESKAPVIKGPVACTMDAKQCPDGSYVGRTGPNCEFVCPR
;
A
#
# COMPACT_ATOMS: atom_id res chain seq x y z
N MET A 1 79.79 45.47 -25.42
CA MET A 1 78.44 46.01 -25.06
C MET A 1 77.36 45.72 -26.10
N LYS A 2 77.56 45.88 -27.42
CA LYS A 2 76.53 45.59 -28.43
C LYS A 2 75.95 44.16 -28.40
N LYS A 3 76.78 43.13 -28.23
CA LYS A 3 76.32 41.72 -28.17
C LYS A 3 75.41 41.43 -26.96
N ILE A 4 75.65 42.08 -25.84
CA ILE A 4 74.85 41.91 -24.61
C ILE A 4 73.45 42.51 -24.78
N LEU A 5 73.34 43.67 -25.44
CA LEU A 5 72.04 44.26 -25.79
C LEU A 5 71.23 43.36 -26.73
N THR A 6 71.87 42.69 -27.68
CA THR A 6 71.17 41.76 -28.59
C THR A 6 70.61 40.55 -27.85
N TYR A 7 71.35 39.96 -26.91
CA TYR A 7 70.84 38.83 -26.11
C TYR A 7 69.68 39.23 -25.19
N ILE A 8 69.71 40.44 -24.60
CA ILE A 8 68.60 40.95 -23.77
C ILE A 8 67.34 41.14 -24.63
N SER A 9 67.48 41.68 -25.84
CA SER A 9 66.33 41.85 -26.75
C SER A 9 65.69 40.52 -27.16
N ILE A 10 66.49 39.50 -27.44
CA ILE A 10 66.00 38.15 -27.79
C ILE A 10 65.28 37.52 -26.59
N PHE A 11 65.82 37.67 -25.38
CA PHE A 11 65.22 37.11 -24.17
C PHE A 11 63.85 37.73 -23.86
N ILE A 12 63.71 39.05 -24.04
CA ILE A 12 62.44 39.76 -23.87
C ILE A 12 61.41 39.26 -24.89
N VAL A 13 61.80 39.07 -26.15
CA VAL A 13 60.90 38.54 -27.19
C VAL A 13 60.45 37.11 -26.84
N ILE A 14 61.35 36.27 -26.34
CA ILE A 14 61.01 34.90 -25.92
C ILE A 14 60.01 34.93 -24.75
N ILE A 15 60.22 35.80 -23.74
CA ILE A 15 59.27 35.94 -22.63
C ILE A 15 57.90 36.40 -23.14
N ILE A 16 57.86 37.37 -24.06
CA ILE A 16 56.59 37.85 -24.63
C ILE A 16 55.90 36.74 -25.40
N VAL A 17 56.62 35.96 -26.20
CA VAL A 17 56.05 34.83 -26.96
C VAL A 17 55.53 33.74 -26.01
N ILE A 18 56.28 33.39 -24.96
CA ILE A 18 55.84 32.43 -23.93
C ILE A 18 54.60 32.96 -23.21
N PHE A 19 54.57 34.24 -22.85
CA PHE A 19 53.42 34.86 -22.19
C PHE A 19 52.18 34.88 -23.10
N VAL A 20 52.34 35.23 -24.38
CA VAL A 20 51.26 35.17 -25.38
C VAL A 20 50.78 33.72 -25.55
N PHE A 21 51.68 32.75 -25.60
CA PHE A 21 51.33 31.33 -25.71
C PHE A 21 50.57 30.81 -24.48
N ILE A 22 51.01 31.16 -23.27
CA ILE A 22 50.30 30.82 -22.02
C ILE A 22 48.95 31.52 -21.95
N SER A 23 48.85 32.79 -22.38
CA SER A 23 47.60 33.55 -22.38
C SER A 23 46.57 33.00 -23.37
N ARG A 24 47.01 32.48 -24.54
CA ARG A 24 46.13 31.80 -25.50
C ARG A 24 45.62 30.46 -24.99
N ASN A 25 46.37 29.76 -24.13
CA ASN A 25 46.03 28.42 -23.68
C ASN A 25 45.14 28.37 -22.42
N LYS A 26 44.80 29.51 -21.82
CA LYS A 26 43.83 29.59 -20.71
C LYS A 26 42.43 29.92 -21.20
N ARG A 27 41.87 29.09 -22.08
CA ARG A 27 40.42 28.86 -22.03
C ARG A 27 40.19 27.75 -21.02
N LEU A 28 40.11 28.12 -19.74
CA LEU A 28 39.55 27.23 -18.74
C LEU A 28 38.09 27.00 -19.16
N ASN A 29 37.81 25.85 -19.76
CA ASN A 29 36.44 25.37 -19.90
C ASN A 29 35.95 25.08 -18.49
N ILE A 30 35.39 26.09 -17.83
CA ILE A 30 34.53 25.87 -16.69
C ILE A 30 33.35 25.09 -17.26
N VAL A 31 33.40 23.77 -17.11
CA VAL A 31 32.23 22.92 -17.28
C VAL A 31 31.28 23.36 -16.17
N ILE A 32 30.37 24.27 -16.52
CA ILE A 32 29.18 24.52 -15.71
C ILE A 32 28.44 23.20 -15.77
N GLN A 33 28.68 22.32 -14.80
CA GLN A 33 27.78 21.21 -14.57
C GLN A 33 26.44 21.86 -14.26
N ASN A 34 25.48 21.70 -15.19
CA ASN A 34 24.09 22.02 -14.88
C ASN A 34 23.78 21.35 -13.54
N PRO A 35 23.19 22.06 -12.57
CA PRO A 35 22.82 21.45 -11.31
C PRO A 35 22.01 20.18 -11.61
N PRO A 36 22.26 19.07 -10.89
CA PRO A 36 21.53 17.83 -11.13
C PRO A 36 20.04 18.14 -11.11
N ALA A 37 19.35 17.75 -12.19
CA ALA A 37 17.91 17.89 -12.26
C ALA A 37 17.33 17.28 -10.99
N ARG A 38 16.54 18.05 -10.23
CA ARG A 38 15.92 17.54 -9.00
C ARG A 38 15.05 16.36 -9.40
N GLU A 39 15.38 15.17 -8.93
CA GLU A 39 14.56 13.98 -9.16
C GLU A 39 13.37 14.00 -8.19
N ALA A 40 12.22 13.53 -8.68
CA ALA A 40 11.02 13.45 -7.87
C ALA A 40 11.11 12.27 -6.90
N ILE A 41 10.78 12.52 -5.63
CA ILE A 41 10.79 11.50 -4.58
C ILE A 41 9.43 10.80 -4.56
N ALA A 42 9.41 9.50 -4.82
CA ALA A 42 8.20 8.68 -4.74
C ALA A 42 8.01 8.15 -3.31
N MET A 43 6.81 8.29 -2.76
CA MET A 43 6.44 7.76 -1.45
C MET A 43 5.09 7.08 -1.54
N CYS A 44 4.95 5.93 -0.87
CA CYS A 44 3.74 5.14 -0.89
C CYS A 44 3.36 4.72 0.53
N TYR A 45 2.06 4.74 0.81
CA TYR A 45 1.50 4.38 2.11
C TYR A 45 0.26 3.52 1.91
N GLN A 46 0.01 2.63 2.87
CA GLN A 46 -1.16 1.76 2.84
C GLN A 46 -1.72 1.53 4.24
N TYR A 47 -3.01 1.25 4.29
CA TYR A 47 -3.75 0.81 5.44
C TYR A 47 -4.66 -0.35 5.02
N SER A 48 -4.77 -1.36 5.87
CA SER A 48 -5.71 -2.48 5.67
C SER A 48 -6.06 -3.05 7.03
N LYS A 49 -7.35 -3.08 7.37
CA LYS A 49 -7.84 -3.70 8.60
C LYS A 49 -9.13 -4.48 8.33
N GLU A 50 -9.18 -5.71 8.84
CA GLU A 50 -10.38 -6.54 8.77
C GLU A 50 -11.39 -6.10 9.85
N THR A 51 -12.65 -5.97 9.46
CA THR A 51 -13.79 -5.68 10.31
C THR A 51 -14.28 -6.96 10.99
N SER A 52 -15.14 -6.84 12.00
CA SER A 52 -15.76 -8.00 12.68
C SER A 52 -16.64 -8.86 11.75
N ARG A 53 -17.04 -8.33 10.60
CA ARG A 53 -17.86 -9.00 9.58
C ARG A 53 -17.03 -9.62 8.44
N GLY A 54 -15.70 -9.53 8.50
CA GLY A 54 -14.80 -10.07 7.48
C GLY A 54 -14.59 -9.16 6.25
N PHE A 55 -15.18 -7.96 6.24
CA PHE A 55 -14.85 -6.92 5.25
C PHE A 55 -13.56 -6.20 5.62
N TYR A 56 -12.98 -5.45 4.68
CA TYR A 56 -11.71 -4.75 4.89
C TYR A 56 -11.87 -3.24 4.73
N ASP A 57 -11.48 -2.49 5.76
CA ASP A 57 -11.18 -1.06 5.63
C ASP A 57 -9.82 -0.92 4.96
N GLN A 58 -9.77 -0.24 3.82
CA GLN A 58 -8.54 -0.06 3.05
C GLN A 58 -8.33 1.40 2.71
N ALA A 59 -7.07 1.82 2.71
CA ALA A 59 -6.68 3.06 2.07
C ALA A 59 -5.25 2.97 1.56
N TRP A 60 -4.95 3.71 0.51
CA TRP A 60 -3.57 3.86 0.08
C TRP A 60 -3.34 5.22 -0.54
N LEU A 61 -2.09 5.63 -0.49
CA LEU A 61 -1.62 6.92 -0.94
C LEU A 61 -0.33 6.74 -1.72
N LYS A 62 -0.28 7.29 -2.94
CA LYS A 62 0.94 7.43 -3.73
C LYS A 62 1.24 8.91 -3.90
N MET A 63 2.47 9.31 -3.61
CA MET A 63 2.94 10.70 -3.73
C MET A 63 4.21 10.74 -4.56
N SER A 64 4.36 11.78 -5.37
CA SER A 64 5.59 12.15 -6.06
C SER A 64 5.88 13.61 -5.76
N ILE A 65 6.97 13.86 -5.02
CA ILE A 65 7.34 15.20 -4.55
C ILE A 65 8.55 15.70 -5.35
N LEU A 66 8.41 16.89 -5.94
CA LEU A 66 9.48 17.59 -6.63
C LEU A 66 9.60 19.02 -6.06
N GLY A 67 10.55 19.21 -5.16
CA GLY A 67 10.69 20.49 -4.44
C GLY A 67 9.52 20.73 -3.48
N ASP A 68 8.76 21.80 -3.72
CA ASP A 68 7.54 22.15 -2.99
C ASP A 68 6.28 21.61 -3.67
N LYS A 69 6.38 20.99 -4.85
CA LYS A 69 5.24 20.43 -5.58
C LYS A 69 5.04 18.97 -5.24
N VAL A 70 3.78 18.57 -5.18
CA VAL A 70 3.39 17.17 -5.04
C VAL A 70 2.29 16.82 -6.02
N THR A 71 2.38 15.62 -6.58
CA THR A 71 1.30 14.96 -7.32
C THR A 71 1.10 13.57 -6.77
N GLY A 72 -0.06 12.98 -7.00
CA GLY A 72 -0.31 11.64 -6.51
C GLY A 72 -1.72 11.13 -6.73
N GLU A 73 -2.01 10.03 -6.08
CA GLU A 73 -3.32 9.41 -6.05
C GLU A 73 -3.61 8.92 -4.64
N TYR A 74 -4.81 9.19 -4.17
CA TYR A 74 -5.30 8.75 -2.88
C TYR A 74 -6.61 7.98 -3.08
N ARG A 75 -6.72 6.82 -2.43
CA ARG A 75 -7.93 6.01 -2.44
C ARG A 75 -8.32 5.67 -1.02
N ASN A 76 -9.51 6.10 -0.63
CA ASN A 76 -10.16 5.77 0.62
C ASN A 76 -11.27 4.75 0.33
N LEU A 77 -11.11 3.53 0.84
CA LEU A 77 -11.98 2.37 0.56
C LEU A 77 -12.46 1.77 1.89
N PRO A 78 -13.25 2.52 2.69
CA PRO A 78 -13.81 1.99 3.93
C PRO A 78 -14.76 0.82 3.65
N ALA A 79 -14.78 -0.17 4.54
CA ALA A 79 -15.73 -1.26 4.49
C ALA A 79 -17.16 -0.73 4.69
N GLU A 80 -18.13 -1.33 3.98
CA GLU A 80 -19.56 -1.05 4.15
C GLU A 80 -19.95 0.44 3.93
N LYS A 81 -19.06 1.23 3.33
CA LYS A 81 -19.23 2.65 3.04
C LYS A 81 -18.75 2.97 1.63
N ASP A 82 -19.16 4.12 1.12
CA ASP A 82 -18.76 4.55 -0.22
C ASP A 82 -17.26 4.83 -0.30
N SER A 83 -16.68 4.35 -1.40
CA SER A 83 -15.30 4.62 -1.75
C SER A 83 -15.15 6.07 -2.24
N LYS A 84 -14.06 6.71 -1.84
CA LYS A 84 -13.69 8.04 -2.33
C LYS A 84 -12.25 8.03 -2.81
N VAL A 85 -12.05 8.24 -4.10
CA VAL A 85 -10.78 7.95 -4.77
C VAL A 85 -10.43 9.06 -5.76
N GLY A 86 -9.16 9.29 -6.04
CA GLY A 86 -8.83 10.28 -7.07
C GLY A 86 -7.37 10.70 -7.09
N LYS A 87 -7.02 11.46 -8.13
CA LYS A 87 -5.69 12.03 -8.31
C LYS A 87 -5.64 13.43 -7.70
N PHE A 88 -4.47 13.81 -7.21
CA PHE A 88 -4.29 15.13 -6.63
C PHE A 88 -3.00 15.79 -7.10
N ALA A 89 -2.98 17.12 -7.01
CA ALA A 89 -1.81 17.94 -7.21
C ALA A 89 -1.86 19.18 -6.30
N GLY A 90 -0.71 19.58 -5.77
CA GLY A 90 -0.63 20.75 -4.90
C GLY A 90 0.78 21.01 -4.39
N ASN A 91 0.85 21.54 -3.17
CA ASN A 91 2.11 21.93 -2.56
C ASN A 91 2.34 21.20 -1.23
N VAL A 92 3.62 21.02 -0.92
CA VAL A 92 4.08 20.49 0.37
C VAL A 92 4.56 21.65 1.22
N GLY A 93 3.96 21.79 2.40
CA GLY A 93 4.35 22.77 3.39
C GLY A 93 5.74 22.52 3.99
N PRO A 94 6.22 23.44 4.84
CA PRO A 94 7.46 23.25 5.59
C PRO A 94 7.32 22.07 6.56
N MET A 95 8.46 21.66 7.14
CA MET A 95 8.48 20.71 8.26
C MET A 95 7.75 21.32 9.46
N ASP A 96 6.76 20.60 10.00
CA ASP A 96 6.05 20.92 11.22
C ASP A 96 6.57 20.01 12.36
N PRO A 97 7.26 20.58 13.37
CA PRO A 97 7.75 19.81 14.52
C PRO A 97 6.68 19.15 15.37
N LYS A 98 5.42 19.63 15.35
CA LYS A 98 4.35 19.10 16.21
C LYS A 98 3.87 17.73 15.77
N ILE A 99 3.86 17.49 14.46
CA ILE A 99 3.48 16.22 13.85
C ILE A 99 4.70 15.43 13.35
N SER A 100 5.91 15.91 13.65
CA SER A 100 7.17 15.37 13.11
C SER A 100 7.13 15.11 11.59
N GLY A 101 6.49 16.02 10.85
CA GLY A 101 6.09 15.75 9.47
C GLY A 101 5.85 17.00 8.66
N ARG A 102 5.16 16.84 7.54
CA ARG A 102 4.76 17.92 6.64
C ARG A 102 3.29 17.75 6.29
N ILE A 103 2.69 18.86 5.86
CA ILE A 103 1.32 18.87 5.36
C ILE A 103 1.36 19.14 3.87
N ALA A 104 0.79 18.26 3.06
CA ALA A 104 0.47 18.56 1.67
C ALA A 104 -0.94 19.15 1.59
N ASP A 105 -1.05 20.36 1.03
CA ASP A 105 -2.32 21.01 0.69
C ASP A 105 -2.51 20.88 -0.82
N VAL A 106 -3.50 20.09 -1.21
CA VAL A 106 -3.66 19.63 -2.59
C VAL A 106 -5.09 19.81 -3.09
N TRP A 107 -5.20 20.00 -4.40
CA TRP A 107 -6.46 19.83 -5.12
C TRP A 107 -6.61 18.36 -5.49
N TRP A 108 -7.68 17.74 -5.00
CA TRP A 108 -8.04 16.36 -5.25
C TRP A 108 -9.22 16.31 -6.21
N ASP A 109 -9.02 15.72 -7.38
CA ASP A 109 -10.08 15.39 -8.32
C ASP A 109 -10.65 14.04 -7.89
N SER A 110 -11.64 14.08 -7.00
CA SER A 110 -12.20 12.91 -6.33
C SER A 110 -13.45 12.37 -7.02
N LEU A 111 -13.59 11.05 -6.98
CA LEU A 111 -14.73 10.27 -7.43
C LEU A 111 -15.33 9.58 -6.21
N ALA A 112 -16.59 9.90 -5.91
CA ALA A 112 -17.42 9.20 -4.92
C ALA A 112 -18.86 9.17 -5.40
N GLU A 113 -19.58 8.08 -5.14
CA GLU A 113 -21.00 7.93 -5.49
C GLU A 113 -21.31 8.21 -6.99
N GLY A 114 -20.34 7.97 -7.87
CA GLY A 114 -20.47 8.25 -9.31
C GLY A 114 -20.33 9.72 -9.71
N MET A 115 -20.04 10.62 -8.78
CA MET A 115 -19.78 12.03 -9.03
C MET A 115 -18.28 12.34 -8.98
N ASN A 116 -17.80 13.10 -9.96
CA ASN A 116 -16.46 13.68 -9.94
C ASN A 116 -16.54 15.12 -9.42
N VAL A 117 -15.79 15.42 -8.37
CA VAL A 117 -15.69 16.75 -7.80
C VAL A 117 -14.22 17.11 -7.60
N ARG A 118 -13.92 18.40 -7.73
CA ARG A 118 -12.61 18.91 -7.33
C ARG A 118 -12.73 19.51 -5.94
N GLU A 119 -11.85 19.11 -5.03
CA GLU A 119 -11.91 19.57 -3.65
C GLU A 119 -10.53 19.72 -3.03
N GLN A 120 -10.44 20.50 -1.95
CA GLN A 120 -9.23 20.61 -1.15
C GLN A 120 -9.04 19.33 -0.31
N LEU A 121 -7.79 18.86 -0.24
CA LEU A 121 -7.39 17.76 0.62
C LEU A 121 -6.09 18.12 1.35
N ASN A 122 -6.09 17.97 2.68
CA ASN A 122 -4.87 18.04 3.48
C ASN A 122 -4.37 16.62 3.79
N ILE A 123 -3.08 16.40 3.57
CA ILE A 123 -2.43 15.12 3.87
C ILE A 123 -1.25 15.39 4.80
N GLU A 124 -1.30 14.88 6.01
CA GLU A 124 -0.16 14.89 6.93
C GLU A 124 0.70 13.66 6.63
N PHE A 125 2.01 13.83 6.54
CA PHE A 125 2.95 12.73 6.35
C PHE A 125 4.29 13.00 7.02
N GLY A 126 4.84 11.99 7.66
CA GLY A 126 6.03 12.09 8.51
C GLY A 126 6.30 10.77 9.22
N GLU A 127 7.55 10.55 9.62
CA GLU A 127 7.98 9.38 10.42
C GLU A 127 7.48 8.01 9.89
N GLY A 128 7.42 7.85 8.56
CA GLY A 128 6.97 6.59 7.96
C GLY A 128 5.46 6.36 8.02
N SER A 129 4.67 7.41 8.26
CA SER A 129 3.21 7.36 8.23
C SER A 129 2.62 8.52 7.41
N ALA A 130 1.38 8.35 6.98
CA ALA A 130 0.59 9.40 6.35
C ALA A 130 -0.89 9.27 6.71
N VAL A 131 -1.60 10.40 6.76
CA VAL A 131 -3.03 10.44 7.01
C VAL A 131 -3.68 11.56 6.19
N ALA A 132 -4.77 11.22 5.51
CA ALA A 132 -5.63 12.21 4.87
C ALA A 132 -6.58 12.81 5.90
N LEU A 133 -6.79 14.12 5.84
CA LEU A 133 -7.65 14.85 6.76
C LEU A 133 -9.00 15.18 6.10
N PHE A 134 -10.08 15.15 6.87
CA PHE A 134 -11.45 15.40 6.39
C PHE A 134 -12.20 16.36 7.31
N GLY A 135 -13.03 17.23 6.73
CA GLY A 135 -13.80 18.20 7.48
C GLY A 135 -15.02 18.66 6.70
N GLU A 136 -15.77 19.60 7.28
CA GLU A 136 -16.89 20.24 6.59
C GLU A 136 -16.41 21.00 5.36
N MET A 137 -17.02 20.73 4.21
CA MET A 137 -16.67 21.35 2.92
C MET A 137 -17.72 22.40 2.54
N ILE A 138 -17.27 23.49 1.94
CA ILE A 138 -18.12 24.52 1.33
C ILE A 138 -17.75 24.68 -0.14
N ASP A 139 -18.76 24.84 -1.00
CA ASP A 139 -18.54 25.22 -2.40
C ASP A 139 -18.14 26.71 -2.45
N ARG A 140 -17.05 27.02 -3.16
CA ARG A 140 -16.62 28.41 -3.38
C ARG A 140 -17.39 29.12 -4.52
N GLY A 141 -18.32 28.43 -5.17
CA GLY A 141 -19.22 28.96 -6.20
C GLY A 141 -18.79 28.64 -7.63
N ASP A 142 -17.71 27.90 -7.83
CA ASP A 142 -17.22 27.44 -9.14
C ASP A 142 -17.23 25.90 -9.26
N GLY A 143 -17.91 25.20 -8.34
CA GLY A 143 -17.95 23.74 -8.28
C GLY A 143 -16.72 23.10 -7.64
N VAL A 144 -15.86 23.89 -7.01
CA VAL A 144 -14.73 23.39 -6.22
C VAL A 144 -14.97 23.58 -4.74
N TYR A 145 -14.78 22.51 -4.01
CA TYR A 145 -15.04 22.45 -2.58
C TYR A 145 -13.78 22.73 -1.77
N VAL A 146 -13.89 23.55 -0.73
CA VAL A 146 -12.80 23.88 0.19
C VAL A 146 -13.23 23.63 1.63
N TYR A 147 -12.27 23.40 2.54
CA TYR A 147 -12.61 23.25 3.95
C TYR A 147 -13.20 24.55 4.49
N LYS A 148 -14.33 24.43 5.20
CA LYS A 148 -14.94 25.55 5.92
C LYS A 148 -14.04 26.05 7.04
N ASP A 149 -13.36 25.13 7.72
CA ASP A 149 -12.47 25.40 8.86
C ASP A 149 -11.35 24.35 8.91
N VAL A 150 -10.16 24.72 8.46
CA VAL A 150 -8.96 23.86 8.46
C VAL A 150 -8.46 23.50 9.86
N THR A 151 -8.97 24.11 10.92
CA THR A 151 -8.63 23.77 12.30
C THR A 151 -9.52 22.67 12.88
N LYS A 152 -10.63 22.34 12.19
CA LYS A 152 -11.60 21.31 12.60
C LYS A 152 -11.57 20.10 11.69
N LEU A 153 -10.36 19.71 11.29
CA LEU A 153 -10.17 18.52 10.49
C LEU A 153 -10.07 17.27 11.37
N THR A 154 -10.57 16.18 10.83
CA THR A 154 -10.56 14.84 11.43
C THR A 154 -9.65 13.94 10.63
N SER A 155 -8.87 13.11 11.33
CA SER A 155 -7.96 12.16 10.71
C SER A 155 -8.74 11.01 10.06
N GLY A 156 -8.40 10.68 8.82
CA GLY A 156 -8.78 9.43 8.19
C GLY A 156 -7.96 8.25 8.71
N PHE A 157 -7.83 7.22 7.88
CA PHE A 157 -6.98 6.07 8.22
C PHE A 157 -5.50 6.46 8.29
N GLN A 158 -4.84 6.10 9.39
CA GLN A 158 -3.39 6.24 9.53
C GLN A 158 -2.70 5.15 8.71
N MET A 159 -2.10 5.53 7.59
CA MET A 159 -1.43 4.64 6.65
C MET A 159 0.05 4.53 7.01
N SER A 160 0.61 3.32 6.90
CA SER A 160 2.03 3.06 7.10
C SER A 160 2.76 3.10 5.77
N GLN A 161 4.00 3.62 5.77
CA GLN A 161 4.84 3.66 4.59
C GLN A 161 5.12 2.24 4.08
N THR A 162 5.14 2.09 2.76
CA THR A 162 5.42 0.85 2.08
C THR A 162 6.20 1.11 0.81
N ASP A 163 6.85 0.07 0.28
CA ASP A 163 7.52 0.15 -0.99
C ASP A 163 6.50 0.37 -2.13
N CYS A 164 6.77 1.33 -3.00
CA CYS A 164 5.85 1.68 -4.08
C CYS A 164 5.65 0.52 -5.07
N SER A 165 6.68 -0.29 -5.33
CA SER A 165 6.54 -1.45 -6.22
C SER A 165 5.67 -2.54 -5.59
N ALA A 166 5.76 -2.73 -4.26
CA ALA A 166 4.89 -3.65 -3.52
C ALA A 166 3.43 -3.16 -3.50
N LEU A 167 3.19 -1.85 -3.37
CA LEU A 167 1.84 -1.30 -3.48
C LEU A 167 1.29 -1.43 -4.91
N ASP A 168 2.09 -1.14 -5.94
CA ASP A 168 1.71 -1.30 -7.34
C ASP A 168 1.34 -2.74 -7.68
N ASP A 169 2.09 -3.69 -7.14
CA ASP A 169 1.77 -5.11 -7.20
C ASP A 169 0.35 -5.40 -6.69
N LYS A 170 0.01 -4.91 -5.50
CA LYS A 170 -1.34 -5.13 -4.93
C LYS A 170 -2.41 -4.52 -5.81
N ILE A 171 -2.25 -3.25 -6.20
CA ILE A 171 -3.24 -2.50 -6.99
C ILE A 171 -3.50 -3.20 -8.33
N ILE A 172 -2.45 -3.57 -9.05
CA ILE A 172 -2.56 -4.11 -10.40
C ILE A 172 -3.14 -5.53 -10.37
N VAL A 173 -2.68 -6.37 -9.43
CA VAL A 173 -3.16 -7.75 -9.29
C VAL A 173 -4.61 -7.77 -8.82
N GLU A 174 -4.99 -6.94 -7.84
CA GLU A 174 -6.37 -6.84 -7.40
C GLU A 174 -7.29 -6.39 -8.53
N LYS A 175 -6.90 -5.36 -9.29
CA LYS A 175 -7.67 -4.90 -10.46
C LYS A 175 -7.88 -6.05 -11.46
N TYR A 176 -6.81 -6.77 -11.80
CA TYR A 176 -6.89 -7.91 -12.70
C TYR A 176 -7.88 -8.97 -12.20
N ILE A 177 -7.81 -9.33 -10.91
CA ILE A 177 -8.71 -10.31 -10.30
C ILE A 177 -10.16 -9.86 -10.39
N ARG A 178 -10.46 -8.59 -10.06
CA ARG A 178 -11.82 -8.04 -10.14
C ARG A 178 -12.37 -8.05 -11.56
N ASP A 179 -11.56 -7.67 -12.54
CA ASP A 179 -11.97 -7.62 -13.95
C ASP A 179 -12.15 -9.03 -14.56
N ASN A 180 -11.43 -10.04 -14.04
CA ASN A 180 -11.34 -11.38 -14.64
C ASN A 180 -11.90 -12.50 -13.74
N VAL A 181 -12.60 -12.19 -12.64
CA VAL A 181 -13.08 -13.22 -11.69
C VAL A 181 -13.91 -14.32 -12.37
N LYS A 182 -14.71 -13.94 -13.39
CA LYS A 182 -15.55 -14.86 -14.17
C LYS A 182 -14.76 -15.93 -14.94
N THR A 183 -13.50 -15.65 -15.28
CA THR A 183 -12.62 -16.58 -16.01
C THR A 183 -11.59 -17.25 -15.11
N ILE A 184 -11.20 -16.59 -14.01
CA ILE A 184 -10.28 -17.12 -13.01
C ILE A 184 -10.94 -18.27 -12.24
N VAL A 185 -12.19 -18.09 -11.82
CA VAL A 185 -12.92 -19.04 -10.98
C VAL A 185 -13.61 -20.10 -11.85
N PRO A 186 -13.29 -21.40 -11.69
CA PRO A 186 -13.87 -22.47 -12.51
C PRO A 186 -15.30 -22.83 -12.09
N GLU A 187 -15.67 -22.58 -10.83
CA GLU A 187 -17.03 -22.83 -10.35
C GLU A 187 -18.04 -21.94 -11.08
N LYS A 188 -19.24 -22.45 -11.36
CA LYS A 188 -20.30 -21.66 -11.99
C LYS A 188 -21.16 -20.97 -10.92
N PRO A 189 -21.60 -19.72 -11.17
CA PRO A 189 -22.60 -19.09 -10.31
C PRO A 189 -23.94 -19.84 -10.43
N VAL A 190 -24.77 -19.72 -9.40
CA VAL A 190 -26.11 -20.32 -9.36
C VAL A 190 -27.17 -19.29 -9.77
N LEU A 191 -28.33 -19.80 -10.19
CA LEU A 191 -29.52 -18.98 -10.50
C LEU A 191 -29.29 -17.86 -11.54
N GLY A 192 -28.32 -18.06 -12.44
CA GLY A 192 -28.00 -17.07 -13.48
C GLY A 192 -27.22 -15.84 -12.96
N GLY A 193 -26.67 -15.90 -11.76
CA GLY A 193 -25.82 -14.86 -11.19
C GLY A 193 -24.50 -14.65 -11.93
N SER A 194 -23.72 -13.67 -11.47
CA SER A 194 -22.35 -13.42 -11.93
C SER A 194 -21.44 -13.31 -10.72
N TRP A 195 -20.26 -13.93 -10.78
CA TRP A 195 -19.27 -13.76 -9.73
C TRP A 195 -18.79 -12.31 -9.64
N TYR A 196 -18.70 -11.81 -8.42
CA TYR A 196 -18.01 -10.59 -8.07
C TYR A 196 -17.13 -10.80 -6.85
N ILE A 197 -16.06 -10.02 -6.77
CA ILE A 197 -15.05 -10.10 -5.71
C ILE A 197 -15.49 -9.25 -4.53
N THR A 198 -15.58 -9.86 -3.36
CA THR A 198 -15.87 -9.17 -2.09
C THR A 198 -14.59 -8.76 -1.37
N SER A 199 -13.54 -9.58 -1.44
CA SER A 199 -12.26 -9.29 -0.80
C SER A 199 -11.08 -9.87 -1.58
N VAL A 200 -9.95 -9.16 -1.56
CA VAL A 200 -8.66 -9.63 -2.08
C VAL A 200 -7.57 -9.22 -1.09
N ASN A 201 -6.83 -10.21 -0.58
CA ASN A 201 -5.65 -10.00 0.25
C ASN A 201 -4.41 -10.51 -0.50
N ILE A 202 -3.49 -9.60 -0.83
CA ILE A 202 -2.27 -9.90 -1.59
C ILE A 202 -1.05 -9.71 -0.69
N ASN A 203 -0.16 -10.70 -0.71
CA ASN A 203 1.20 -10.63 -0.16
C ASN A 203 2.22 -10.47 -1.30
N PRO A 204 2.77 -9.26 -1.52
CA PRO A 204 3.71 -9.00 -2.60
C PRO A 204 5.06 -9.72 -2.45
N SER A 205 5.46 -10.03 -1.21
CA SER A 205 6.75 -10.68 -0.94
C SER A 205 6.74 -12.14 -1.37
N THR A 206 5.64 -12.85 -1.12
CA THR A 206 5.48 -14.25 -1.52
C THR A 206 4.81 -14.43 -2.87
N LYS A 207 4.32 -13.33 -3.49
CA LYS A 207 3.51 -13.35 -4.71
C LYS A 207 2.29 -14.27 -4.60
N THR A 208 1.65 -14.26 -3.44
CA THR A 208 0.45 -15.04 -3.13
C THR A 208 -0.67 -14.17 -2.59
N GLY A 209 -1.88 -14.71 -2.57
CA GLY A 209 -3.01 -14.03 -1.97
C GLY A 209 -4.18 -14.95 -1.71
N LYS A 210 -5.22 -14.37 -1.11
CA LYS A 210 -6.54 -14.99 -0.93
C LYS A 210 -7.59 -14.06 -1.50
N MET A 211 -8.61 -14.61 -2.13
CA MET A 211 -9.77 -13.86 -2.59
C MET A 211 -11.05 -14.52 -2.13
N THR A 212 -12.03 -13.68 -1.85
CA THR A 212 -13.42 -14.05 -1.57
C THR A 212 -14.30 -13.49 -2.67
N TYR A 213 -15.22 -14.30 -3.16
CA TYR A 213 -16.13 -13.95 -4.25
C TYR A 213 -17.51 -14.54 -4.00
N GLU A 214 -18.53 -13.90 -4.52
CA GLU A 214 -19.91 -14.36 -4.39
C GLU A 214 -20.76 -13.98 -5.61
N ASP A 215 -21.94 -14.58 -5.71
CA ASP A 215 -22.93 -14.29 -6.77
C ASP A 215 -24.27 -13.79 -6.21
N GLY A 216 -24.30 -13.48 -4.90
CA GLY A 216 -25.49 -13.12 -4.13
C GLY A 216 -26.23 -14.30 -3.49
N HIS A 217 -25.91 -15.54 -3.86
CA HIS A 217 -26.53 -16.75 -3.29
C HIS A 217 -25.50 -17.67 -2.63
N ILE A 218 -24.33 -17.81 -3.24
CA ILE A 218 -23.22 -18.60 -2.73
C ILE A 218 -21.93 -17.77 -2.69
N GLN A 219 -21.07 -18.09 -1.73
CA GLN A 219 -19.76 -17.47 -1.56
C GLN A 219 -18.66 -18.53 -1.66
N GLY A 220 -17.57 -18.17 -2.32
CA GLY A 220 -16.37 -18.98 -2.48
C GLY A 220 -15.14 -18.26 -1.96
N ASN A 221 -14.12 -19.06 -1.59
CA ASN A 221 -12.81 -18.57 -1.17
C ASN A 221 -11.73 -19.36 -1.91
N LYS A 222 -10.72 -18.66 -2.44
CA LYS A 222 -9.56 -19.29 -3.11
C LYS A 222 -8.26 -18.63 -2.69
N SER A 223 -7.25 -19.45 -2.45
CA SER A 223 -5.87 -19.00 -2.41
C SER A 223 -5.30 -19.00 -3.83
N PHE A 224 -4.38 -18.09 -4.12
CA PHE A 224 -3.72 -18.00 -5.42
C PHE A 224 -2.26 -17.61 -5.28
N SER A 225 -1.46 -17.98 -6.30
CA SER A 225 -0.20 -17.31 -6.61
C SER A 225 -0.38 -16.47 -7.86
N TYR A 226 0.50 -15.49 -8.05
CA TYR A 226 0.50 -14.67 -9.24
C TYR A 226 1.91 -14.44 -9.79
N ILE A 227 1.98 -14.23 -11.10
CA ILE A 227 3.16 -13.70 -11.78
C ILE A 227 2.77 -12.34 -12.35
N ARG A 228 3.61 -11.33 -12.14
CA ARG A 228 3.43 -9.99 -12.71
C ARG A 228 4.66 -9.58 -13.52
N ASN A 229 4.43 -9.27 -14.78
CA ASN A 229 5.40 -8.63 -15.66
C ASN A 229 4.82 -7.27 -16.09
N ASN A 230 5.19 -6.19 -15.40
CA ASN A 230 4.58 -4.87 -15.56
C ASN A 230 3.05 -4.92 -15.37
N ASN A 231 2.28 -4.81 -16.46
CA ASN A 231 0.81 -4.84 -16.44
C ASN A 231 0.23 -6.21 -16.77
N GLU A 232 1.04 -7.18 -17.18
CA GLU A 232 0.58 -8.54 -17.42
C GLU A 232 0.53 -9.30 -16.10
N VAL A 233 -0.65 -9.81 -15.75
CA VAL A 233 -0.89 -10.61 -14.55
C VAL A 233 -1.37 -11.99 -14.97
N LYS A 234 -0.76 -13.03 -14.39
CA LYS A 234 -1.25 -14.41 -14.47
C LYS A 234 -1.57 -14.90 -13.07
N ILE A 235 -2.77 -15.44 -12.89
CA ILE A 235 -3.25 -16.00 -11.62
C ILE A 235 -3.22 -17.51 -11.72
N ASN A 236 -2.58 -18.16 -10.75
CA ASN A 236 -2.64 -19.61 -10.58
C ASN A 236 -3.40 -19.90 -9.29
N LEU A 237 -4.61 -20.45 -9.43
CA LEU A 237 -5.38 -20.89 -8.26
C LEU A 237 -4.62 -22.01 -7.56
N MET A 238 -4.43 -21.83 -6.26
CA MET A 238 -3.93 -22.90 -5.42
C MET A 238 -5.14 -23.75 -5.03
N GLU A 239 -4.99 -25.07 -5.13
CA GLU A 239 -5.94 -25.95 -4.46
C GLU A 239 -6.01 -25.52 -2.99
N SER A 240 -7.24 -25.35 -2.50
CA SER A 240 -7.46 -25.08 -1.09
C SER A 240 -6.65 -26.13 -0.32
N ILE A 241 -5.63 -25.68 0.42
CA ILE A 241 -4.97 -26.57 1.39
C ILE A 241 -6.14 -27.17 2.16
N PRO A 242 -6.35 -28.50 2.12
CA PRO A 242 -7.41 -29.12 2.89
C PRO A 242 -7.30 -28.56 4.31
N PRO A 243 -8.40 -28.04 4.89
CA PRO A 243 -8.36 -27.26 6.12
C PRO A 243 -7.61 -28.07 7.17
N GLU A 244 -6.35 -27.71 7.40
CA GLU A 244 -5.41 -28.50 8.20
C GLU A 244 -5.41 -30.01 7.87
N SER A 245 -4.29 -30.49 7.32
CA SER A 245 -3.87 -31.84 7.70
C SER A 245 -3.96 -31.90 9.22
N LYS A 246 -4.89 -32.70 9.75
CA LYS A 246 -4.88 -33.08 11.15
C LYS A 246 -3.46 -33.55 11.42
N ALA A 247 -2.66 -32.74 12.09
CA ALA A 247 -1.60 -33.26 12.93
C ALA A 247 -2.24 -34.43 13.70
N PRO A 248 -1.57 -35.58 13.86
CA PRO A 248 -2.17 -36.68 14.59
C PRO A 248 -2.67 -36.10 15.90
N VAL A 249 -3.99 -36.12 16.09
CA VAL A 249 -4.61 -35.72 17.33
C VAL A 249 -4.01 -36.69 18.33
N ILE A 250 -2.98 -36.24 19.05
CA ILE A 250 -2.60 -36.88 20.30
C ILE A 250 -3.87 -36.70 21.10
N LYS A 251 -4.69 -37.75 21.17
CA LYS A 251 -5.90 -37.76 21.99
C LYS A 251 -5.42 -37.36 23.37
N GLY A 252 -5.70 -36.11 23.75
CA GLY A 252 -5.51 -35.67 25.12
C GLY A 252 -6.25 -36.64 26.03
N PRO A 253 -5.82 -36.78 27.29
CA PRO A 253 -6.52 -37.64 28.25
C PRO A 253 -8.01 -37.33 28.20
N VAL A 254 -8.84 -38.38 28.01
CA VAL A 254 -10.29 -38.25 27.94
C VAL A 254 -10.74 -37.63 29.27
N ALA A 255 -11.27 -36.41 29.21
CA ALA A 255 -11.82 -35.75 30.39
C ALA A 255 -13.18 -36.40 30.71
N CYS A 256 -13.19 -37.24 31.73
CA CYS A 256 -14.39 -37.91 32.19
C CYS A 256 -15.13 -36.99 33.19
N THR A 257 -16.41 -36.74 32.97
CA THR A 257 -17.20 -35.78 33.75
C THR A 257 -17.87 -36.38 35.00
N MET A 258 -17.77 -37.70 35.21
CA MET A 258 -18.36 -38.42 36.35
C MET A 258 -17.42 -39.51 36.88
N ASP A 259 -17.34 -39.65 38.21
CA ASP A 259 -16.48 -40.65 38.89
C ASP A 259 -17.21 -41.89 39.40
N ALA A 260 -18.54 -41.82 39.56
CA ALA A 260 -19.37 -42.93 40.06
C ALA A 260 -20.70 -43.01 39.32
N LYS A 261 -21.21 -44.24 39.17
CA LYS A 261 -22.53 -44.54 38.59
C LYS A 261 -23.26 -45.56 39.45
N GLN A 262 -24.55 -45.35 39.70
CA GLN A 262 -25.40 -46.34 40.34
C GLN A 262 -25.84 -47.41 39.33
N CYS A 263 -25.72 -48.68 39.72
CA CYS A 263 -26.12 -49.85 38.97
C CYS A 263 -27.60 -50.20 39.23
N PRO A 264 -28.24 -51.01 38.35
CA PRO A 264 -29.64 -51.39 38.50
C PRO A 264 -29.97 -52.15 39.80
N ASP A 265 -28.99 -52.85 40.38
CA ASP A 265 -29.08 -53.54 41.68
C ASP A 265 -28.99 -52.58 42.88
N GLY A 266 -28.79 -51.28 42.62
CA GLY A 266 -28.65 -50.22 43.62
C GLY A 266 -27.21 -49.99 44.09
N SER A 267 -26.24 -50.83 43.70
CA SER A 267 -24.82 -50.65 44.02
C SER A 267 -24.21 -49.47 43.26
N TYR A 268 -23.04 -48.99 43.69
CA TYR A 268 -22.31 -47.93 42.99
C TYR A 268 -20.97 -48.46 42.50
N VAL A 269 -20.66 -48.17 41.23
CA VAL A 269 -19.38 -48.54 40.62
C VAL A 269 -18.61 -47.29 40.22
N GLY A 270 -17.30 -47.36 40.45
CA GLY A 270 -16.36 -46.34 39.98
C GLY A 270 -16.10 -46.47 38.48
N ARG A 271 -15.60 -45.38 37.90
CA ARG A 271 -15.16 -45.36 36.51
C ARG A 271 -13.95 -46.26 36.28
N THR A 272 -13.95 -47.00 35.17
CA THR A 272 -12.88 -47.91 34.77
C THR A 272 -12.42 -47.63 33.34
N GLY A 273 -11.12 -47.80 33.09
CA GLY A 273 -10.50 -47.69 31.78
C GLY A 273 -10.35 -46.25 31.24
N PRO A 274 -9.55 -46.07 30.18
CA PRO A 274 -9.26 -44.76 29.57
C PRO A 274 -10.44 -44.13 28.81
N ASN A 275 -11.55 -44.88 28.64
CA ASN A 275 -12.75 -44.45 27.92
C ASN A 275 -13.92 -44.06 28.84
N CYS A 276 -13.67 -43.93 30.14
CA CYS A 276 -14.71 -43.55 31.11
C CYS A 276 -15.87 -44.56 31.24
N GLU A 277 -15.58 -45.87 31.22
CA GLU A 277 -16.61 -46.92 31.25
C GLU A 277 -17.00 -47.30 32.68
N PHE A 278 -18.26 -47.69 32.89
CA PHE A 278 -18.77 -48.19 34.17
C PHE A 278 -19.27 -49.62 33.97
N VAL A 279 -18.66 -50.57 34.68
CA VAL A 279 -19.04 -51.99 34.63
C VAL A 279 -19.81 -52.34 35.89
N CYS A 280 -21.10 -52.59 35.75
CA CYS A 280 -21.92 -53.11 36.84
C CYS A 280 -21.74 -54.62 37.01
N PRO A 281 -21.71 -55.15 38.25
CA PRO A 281 -21.86 -56.58 38.48
C PRO A 281 -23.16 -57.09 37.85
N ARG A 282 -23.15 -58.35 37.40
CA ARG A 282 -24.36 -59.02 36.92
C ARG A 282 -25.16 -59.61 38.07
#